data_AF-A0A851HRP4-F1
#
_entry.id   AF-A0A851HRP4-F1
#
_cell.length_a   1.000
_cell.length_b   1.000
_cell.length_c   1.000
_cell.angle_alpha   90.00
_cell.angle_beta   90.00
_cell.angle_gamma   90.00
#
_symmetry.space_group_name_H-M   'P 1'
#
loop_
_entity.id
_entity.type
_entity.pdbx_description
1 polymer ?
#
loop_
_entity_poly.entity_id
_entity_poly.type
_entity_poly.pdbx_seq_one_letter_code
_entity_poly.pdbx_strand_id
1 'polypeptide(L)'
;MHARVKPPRDLELVDLRDPQLATLNLRRSNVSSSPPEHYPCTRKVARSLHSLGCDGIIWHSRQAELTNLGPSEAAVVFCDRVDHTRGSWSLAELRSSSGSLLEGTGRFTLEKLANHLGVTIVPDDSL
;
A
#
# COMPACT_ATOMS: atom_id res chain seq x y z
N MET A 1 -7.19 -5.53 -10.42
CA MET A 1 -6.55 -6.52 -9.53
C MET A 1 -5.39 -5.83 -8.84
N HIS A 2 -5.33 -5.82 -7.50
CA HIS A 2 -4.24 -5.19 -6.75
C HIS A 2 -3.77 -6.14 -5.64
N ALA A 3 -2.46 -6.36 -5.55
CA ALA A 3 -1.88 -7.08 -4.44
C ALA A 3 -1.91 -6.20 -3.18
N ARG A 4 -2.33 -6.78 -2.06
CA ARG A 4 -2.26 -6.13 -0.75
C ARG A 4 -1.17 -6.82 0.07
N VAL A 5 -0.29 -6.02 0.63
CA VAL A 5 0.84 -6.50 1.43
C VAL A 5 0.69 -6.05 2.87
N LYS A 6 1.12 -6.89 3.81
CA LYS A 6 1.23 -6.60 5.22
C LYS A 6 2.72 -6.43 5.57
N PRO A 7 3.11 -5.34 6.23
CA PRO A 7 4.49 -5.15 6.68
C PRO A 7 4.86 -6.17 7.77
N PRO A 8 6.17 -6.43 8.01
CA PRO A 8 6.65 -7.39 9.00
C PRO A 8 6.28 -7.03 10.44
N ARG A 9 5.99 -5.75 10.70
CA ARG A 9 5.54 -5.20 11.99
C ARG A 9 4.68 -3.96 11.73
N ASP A 10 4.05 -3.44 12.78
CA ASP A 10 3.41 -2.14 12.72
C ASP A 10 4.46 -1.06 12.42
N LEU A 11 4.10 -0.14 11.52
CA LEU A 11 4.97 0.93 11.04
C LEU A 11 4.53 2.27 11.60
N GLU A 12 5.48 3.05 12.10
CA GLU A 12 5.26 4.43 12.51
C GLU A 12 5.48 5.36 11.32
N LEU A 13 4.38 5.83 10.73
CA LEU A 13 4.41 6.70 9.56
C LEU A 13 4.08 8.14 9.96
N VAL A 14 4.85 9.09 9.42
CA VAL A 14 4.51 10.51 9.53
C VAL A 14 3.30 10.80 8.64
N ASP A 15 2.26 11.36 9.24
CA ASP A 15 1.02 11.69 8.56
C ASP A 15 1.11 13.06 7.88
N LEU A 16 1.20 13.05 6.56
CA LEU A 16 1.21 14.21 5.67
C LEU A 16 -0.02 14.22 4.75
N ARG A 17 -1.14 13.62 5.19
CA ARG A 17 -2.43 13.78 4.52
C ARG A 17 -2.95 15.21 4.69
N ASP A 18 -3.90 15.59 3.84
CA ASP A 18 -4.36 16.98 3.75
C ASP A 18 -4.81 17.60 5.07
N PRO A 19 -5.58 16.90 5.94
CA PRO A 19 -5.99 17.47 7.20
C PRO A 19 -4.79 17.85 8.07
N GLN A 20 -3.78 16.97 8.13
CA GLN A 20 -2.55 17.16 8.91
C GLN A 20 -1.70 18.30 8.32
N LEU A 21 -1.55 18.36 6.99
CA LEU A 21 -0.86 19.48 6.35
C LEU A 21 -1.58 20.81 6.63
N ALA A 22 -2.90 20.83 6.61
CA ALA A 22 -3.69 22.02 6.91
C ALA A 22 -3.45 22.53 8.33
N THR A 23 -3.30 21.64 9.33
CA THR A 23 -2.95 22.06 10.71
C THR A 23 -1.59 22.75 10.80
N LEU A 24 -0.69 22.47 9.87
CA LEU A 24 0.65 23.07 9.77
C LEU A 24 0.69 24.29 8.83
N ASN A 25 -0.46 24.76 8.32
CA ASN A 25 -0.55 25.76 7.26
C ASN A 25 0.25 25.40 6.00
N LEU A 26 0.38 24.11 5.71
CA LEU A 26 1.04 23.59 4.51
C LEU A 26 0.01 23.13 3.48
N ARG A 27 0.37 23.22 2.20
CA ARG A 27 -0.40 22.64 1.10
C ARG A 27 0.29 21.37 0.62
N ARG A 28 -0.49 20.46 0.03
CA ARG A 28 0.03 19.23 -0.57
C ARG A 28 1.10 19.50 -1.64
N SER A 29 0.99 20.62 -2.38
CA SER A 29 1.99 21.04 -3.37
C SER A 29 3.34 21.42 -2.78
N ASN A 30 3.43 21.64 -1.46
CA ASN A 30 4.69 21.83 -0.76
C ASN A 30 5.42 20.51 -0.47
N VAL A 31 4.74 19.36 -0.62
CA VAL A 31 5.22 18.05 -0.15
C VAL A 31 5.14 16.97 -1.24
N SER A 32 3.93 16.59 -1.67
CA SER A 32 3.69 15.38 -2.47
C SER A 32 3.03 15.62 -3.83
N SER A 33 2.44 16.80 -4.06
CA SER A 33 1.82 17.17 -5.35
C SER A 33 2.53 18.34 -6.03
N SER A 34 3.86 18.23 -6.15
CA SER A 34 4.65 19.19 -6.91
C SER A 34 4.90 18.67 -8.34
N PRO A 35 5.01 19.56 -9.34
CA PRO A 35 5.54 19.22 -10.67
C PRO A 35 6.90 18.49 -10.60
N PRO A 36 7.27 17.68 -11.61
CA PRO A 36 8.53 16.90 -11.59
C PRO A 36 9.78 17.73 -11.27
N GLU A 37 9.84 18.97 -11.75
CA GLU A 37 10.91 19.95 -11.49
C GLU A 37 11.11 20.24 -9.98
N HIS A 38 10.12 19.93 -9.14
CA HIS A 38 10.14 20.13 -7.70
C HIS A 38 10.32 18.84 -6.89
N TYR A 39 10.53 17.68 -7.53
CA TYR A 39 10.88 16.44 -6.82
C TYR A 39 12.11 16.54 -5.88
N PRO A 40 13.12 17.40 -6.15
CA PRO A 40 14.17 17.64 -5.16
C PRO A 40 13.65 18.19 -3.82
N CYS A 41 12.56 18.96 -3.82
CA CYS A 41 11.93 19.47 -2.60
C CYS A 41 11.23 18.36 -1.82
N THR A 42 10.43 17.53 -2.50
CA THR A 42 9.82 16.32 -1.90
C THR A 42 10.88 15.41 -1.27
N ARG A 43 12.01 15.23 -1.97
CA ARG A 43 13.14 14.44 -1.45
C ARG A 43 13.77 15.08 -0.21
N LYS A 44 13.92 16.41 -0.17
CA LYS A 44 14.42 17.12 1.03
C LYS A 44 13.50 16.89 2.23
N VAL A 45 12.19 17.01 2.06
CA VAL A 45 11.21 16.71 3.11
C VAL A 45 11.35 15.28 3.61
N ALA A 46 11.39 14.30 2.69
CA ALA A 46 11.55 12.90 3.06
C ALA A 46 12.85 12.61 3.83
N ARG A 47 13.97 13.24 3.45
CA ARG A 47 15.24 13.11 4.17
C ARG A 47 15.18 13.75 5.57
N SER A 48 14.54 14.90 5.71
CA SER A 48 14.35 15.52 7.02
C SER A 48 13.50 14.63 7.93
N LEU A 49 12.42 14.05 7.42
CA LEU A 49 11.56 13.14 8.18
C LEU A 49 12.27 11.82 8.54
N HIS A 50 13.09 11.28 7.64
CA HIS A 50 13.92 10.10 7.92
C HIS A 50 14.86 10.30 9.12
N SER A 51 15.34 11.53 9.34
CA SER A 51 16.19 11.86 10.49
C SER A 51 15.45 11.84 11.83
N LEU A 52 14.11 11.87 11.82
CA LEU A 52 13.27 11.83 13.03
C LEU A 52 13.08 10.41 13.58
N GLY A 53 13.56 9.38 12.87
CA GLY A 53 13.50 7.98 13.31
C GLY A 53 12.19 7.25 12.98
N CYS A 54 11.28 7.85 12.22
CA CYS A 54 10.07 7.19 11.72
C CYS A 54 10.38 6.14 10.64
N ASP A 55 9.42 5.24 10.40
CA ASP A 55 9.53 4.18 9.39
C ASP A 55 9.18 4.64 7.97
N GLY A 56 8.49 5.77 7.86
CA GLY A 56 8.03 6.26 6.57
C GLY A 56 7.06 7.42 6.68
N ILE A 57 6.35 7.65 5.58
CA ILE A 57 5.43 8.76 5.38
C ILE A 57 4.14 8.21 4.77
N ILE A 58 3.00 8.71 5.21
CA ILE A 58 1.72 8.54 4.52
C ILE A 58 1.22 9.88 4.03
N TRP A 59 0.73 9.94 2.79
CA TRP A 59 0.20 11.15 2.19
C TRP A 59 -0.93 10.83 1.21
N HIS A 60 -1.60 11.86 0.70
CA HIS A 60 -2.45 11.69 -0.47
C HIS A 60 -1.62 11.73 -1.75
N SER A 61 -1.88 10.76 -2.62
CA SER A 61 -1.23 10.55 -3.91
C SER A 61 -1.67 11.59 -4.92
N ARG A 62 -0.71 12.14 -5.67
CA ARG A 62 -0.96 12.99 -6.84
C ARG A 62 -1.74 12.27 -7.94
N GLN A 63 -1.63 10.93 -8.04
CA GLN A 63 -2.37 10.18 -9.06
C GLN A 63 -3.89 10.36 -8.92
N ALA A 64 -4.40 10.49 -7.69
CA ALA A 64 -5.82 10.76 -7.47
C ALA A 64 -6.28 12.08 -8.09
N GLU A 65 -5.42 13.10 -8.07
CA GLU A 65 -5.70 14.41 -8.69
C GLU A 65 -5.76 14.30 -10.22
N LEU A 66 -4.90 13.46 -10.82
CA LEU A 66 -4.84 13.28 -12.27
C LEU A 66 -6.02 12.46 -12.81
N THR A 67 -6.62 11.60 -11.98
CA THR A 67 -7.70 10.69 -12.38
C THR A 67 -9.10 11.19 -12.01
N ASN A 68 -9.26 12.38 -11.41
CA ASN A 68 -10.54 12.87 -10.85
C ASN A 68 -11.21 11.89 -9.87
N LEU A 69 -10.42 11.02 -9.26
CA LEU A 69 -10.90 10.11 -8.23
C LEU A 69 -10.73 10.80 -6.87
N GLY A 70 -11.51 10.38 -5.88
CA GLY A 70 -11.35 10.85 -4.50
C GLY A 70 -9.89 10.67 -4.00
N PRO A 71 -9.48 11.40 -2.96
CA PRO A 71 -8.11 11.34 -2.44
C PRO A 71 -7.71 9.89 -2.15
N SER A 72 -6.62 9.45 -2.77
CA SER A 72 -6.05 8.11 -2.59
C SER A 72 -4.80 8.21 -1.73
N GLU A 73 -4.71 7.37 -0.72
CA GLU A 73 -3.56 7.35 0.19
C GLU A 73 -2.39 6.58 -0.43
N ALA A 74 -1.18 7.07 -0.21
CA ALA A 74 0.05 6.38 -0.55
C ALA A 74 1.01 6.42 0.64
N ALA A 75 1.57 5.26 0.96
CA ALA A 75 2.62 5.11 1.97
C ALA A 75 3.98 4.97 1.27
N VAL A 76 4.97 5.70 1.78
CA VAL A 76 6.38 5.60 1.41
C VAL A 76 7.14 5.09 2.61
N VAL A 77 7.81 3.95 2.48
CA VAL A 77 8.55 3.31 3.57
C VAL A 77 10.04 3.47 3.34
N PHE A 78 10.78 3.80 4.38
CA PHE A 78 12.23 3.89 4.33
C PHE A 78 12.85 2.49 4.45
N CYS A 79 13.48 2.01 3.36
CA CYS A 79 13.96 0.63 3.27
C CYS A 79 15.02 0.23 4.30
N ASP A 80 15.73 1.20 4.88
CA ASP A 80 16.71 0.97 5.95
C ASP A 80 16.06 0.87 7.35
N ARG A 81 14.76 1.14 7.47
CA ARG A 81 13.99 1.07 8.72
C ARG A 81 13.12 -0.18 8.83
N VAL A 82 12.88 -0.84 7.70
CA VAL A 82 11.98 -1.99 7.60
C VAL A 82 12.68 -3.11 6.83
N ASP A 83 12.52 -4.35 7.30
CA ASP A 83 13.05 -5.51 6.59
C ASP A 83 12.42 -5.59 5.19
N HIS A 84 13.29 -5.58 4.18
CA HIS A 84 12.96 -5.61 2.76
C HIS A 84 13.50 -6.88 2.09
N THR A 85 13.96 -7.87 2.87
CA THR A 85 14.35 -9.16 2.33
C THR A 85 13.13 -9.91 1.76
N ARG A 86 13.39 -10.89 0.89
CA ARG A 86 12.32 -11.64 0.23
C ARG A 86 11.51 -12.41 1.29
N GLY A 87 10.21 -12.16 1.32
CA GLY A 87 9.28 -12.84 2.24
C GLY A 87 9.01 -12.09 3.54
N SER A 88 9.71 -10.99 3.82
CA SER A 88 9.47 -10.16 5.01
C SER A 88 8.13 -9.44 4.98
N TRP A 89 7.60 -9.21 3.78
CA TRP A 89 6.27 -8.67 3.56
C TRP A 89 5.36 -9.80 3.12
N SER A 90 4.33 -10.09 3.92
CA SER A 90 3.35 -11.11 3.59
C SER A 90 2.22 -10.53 2.75
N LEU A 91 1.59 -11.37 1.94
CA LEU A 91 0.33 -10.99 1.29
C LEU A 91 -0.75 -10.95 2.36
N ALA A 92 -1.56 -9.90 2.36
CA ALA A 92 -2.71 -9.84 3.25
C ALA A 92 -3.69 -10.96 2.85
N GLU A 93 -4.09 -11.80 3.81
CA GLU A 93 -5.06 -12.88 3.62
C GLU A 93 -6.46 -12.30 3.40
N LEU A 94 -6.73 -11.86 2.17
CA LEU A 94 -8.04 -11.39 1.73
C LEU A 94 -8.53 -12.29 0.62
N ARG A 95 -9.83 -12.61 0.61
CA ARG A 95 -10.45 -13.49 -0.41
C ARG A 95 -10.12 -13.06 -1.85
N SER A 96 -9.92 -11.76 -2.08
CA SER A 96 -9.59 -11.11 -3.37
C SER A 96 -8.11 -10.74 -3.55
N SER A 97 -7.19 -11.26 -2.74
CA SER A 97 -5.76 -11.01 -2.92
C SER A 97 -5.16 -11.95 -3.98
N SER A 98 -4.22 -11.45 -4.78
CA SER A 98 -3.44 -12.26 -5.72
C SER A 98 -2.71 -13.39 -4.96
N GLY A 99 -3.05 -14.65 -5.24
CA GLY A 99 -2.54 -15.83 -4.52
C GLY A 99 -3.54 -16.47 -3.54
N SER A 100 -4.71 -15.86 -3.35
CA SER A 100 -5.85 -16.46 -2.64
C SER A 100 -6.27 -17.78 -3.28
N LEU A 101 -6.82 -18.72 -2.50
CA LEU A 101 -7.45 -19.96 -3.00
C LEU A 101 -8.56 -19.71 -4.03
N LEU A 102 -9.11 -18.49 -4.07
CA LEU A 102 -10.16 -18.11 -5.02
C LEU A 102 -9.64 -17.41 -6.28
N GLU A 103 -8.34 -17.12 -6.39
CA GLU A 103 -7.75 -16.45 -7.56
C GLU A 103 -6.41 -17.06 -8.01
N GLY A 104 -6.09 -16.90 -9.30
CA GLY A 104 -4.77 -17.26 -9.87
C GLY A 104 -4.33 -18.71 -9.60
N THR A 105 -3.06 -18.89 -9.23
CA THR A 105 -2.47 -20.22 -8.94
C THR A 105 -3.11 -20.91 -7.74
N GLY A 106 -3.63 -20.15 -6.78
CA GLY A 106 -4.35 -20.68 -5.61
C GLY A 106 -5.64 -21.38 -6.03
N ARG A 107 -6.42 -20.75 -6.92
CA ARG A 107 -7.62 -21.36 -7.51
C ARG A 107 -7.31 -22.62 -8.32
N PHE A 108 -6.26 -22.58 -9.13
CA PHE A 108 -5.85 -23.77 -9.89
C PHE A 108 -5.44 -24.95 -8.99
N THR A 109 -4.76 -24.68 -7.88
CA THR A 109 -4.36 -25.71 -6.90
C THR A 109 -5.58 -26.26 -6.17
N LEU A 110 -6.52 -25.38 -5.81
CA LEU A 110 -7.79 -25.76 -5.19
C LEU A 110 -8.64 -26.63 -6.14
N GLU A 111 -8.79 -26.24 -7.40
CA GLU A 111 -9.53 -27.00 -8.42
C GLU A 111 -8.88 -28.36 -8.67
N LYS A 112 -7.54 -28.44 -8.73
CA LYS A 112 -6.83 -29.71 -8.83
C LYS A 112 -7.10 -30.64 -7.64
N LEU A 113 -7.07 -30.10 -6.43
CA LEU A 113 -7.32 -30.88 -5.21
C LEU A 113 -8.79 -31.35 -5.15
N ALA A 114 -9.73 -30.47 -5.48
CA ALA A 114 -11.16 -30.77 -5.53
C ALA A 114 -11.46 -31.89 -6.52
N ASN A 115 -10.87 -31.83 -7.72
CA ASN A 115 -10.97 -32.88 -8.73
C ASN A 115 -10.35 -34.21 -8.26
N HIS A 116 -9.20 -34.16 -7.57
CA HIS A 116 -8.55 -35.36 -7.05
C HIS A 116 -9.39 -36.04 -5.95
N LEU A 117 -10.09 -35.27 -5.13
CA LEU A 117 -10.92 -35.76 -4.03
C LEU A 117 -12.37 -36.04 -4.44
N GLY A 118 -12.77 -35.73 -5.68
CA GLY A 118 -14.15 -35.87 -6.15
C GLY A 118 -15.14 -34.92 -5.45
N VAL A 119 -14.66 -33.77 -4.98
CA VAL A 119 -15.47 -32.79 -4.23
C VAL A 119 -15.83 -31.62 -5.13
N THR A 120 -17.10 -31.21 -5.11
CA THR A 120 -17.58 -30.02 -5.82
C THR A 120 -17.60 -28.83 -4.86
N ILE A 121 -16.93 -27.73 -5.24
CA ILE A 121 -16.93 -26.48 -4.47
C ILE A 121 -18.07 -25.60 -4.99
N VAL A 122 -19.04 -25.29 -4.14
CA VAL A 122 -20.15 -24.38 -4.46
C VAL A 122 -19.85 -23.04 -3.80
N PRO A 123 -19.81 -21.92 -4.54
CA PRO A 123 -19.73 -20.60 -3.94
C PRO A 123 -21.02 -20.31 -3.15
N ASP A 124 -20.88 -19.75 -1.95
CA ASP A 124 -22.01 -19.26 -1.17
C ASP A 124 -22.32 -17.83 -1.65
N ASP A 125 -23.50 -17.64 -2.25
CA ASP A 125 -23.98 -16.36 -2.80
C ASP A 125 -24.62 -15.45 -1.74
N SER A 126 -24.49 -15.76 -0.45
CA SER A 126 -24.99 -14.89 0.63
C SER A 126 -24.02 -13.73 0.94
N LEU A 127 -24.26 -12.60 0.27
CA LEU A 127 -23.84 -11.24 0.66
C LEU A 127 -25.05 -10.39 1.00
#